data_AF-A0A7C3M5P2-F1
#
_entry.id   AF-A0A7C3M5P2-F1
#
_cell.length_a   1.000
_cell.length_b   1.000
_cell.length_c   1.000
_cell.angle_alpha   90.00
_cell.angle_beta   90.00
_cell.angle_gamma   90.00
#
_symmetry.space_group_name_H-M   'P 1'
#
loop_
_entity.id
_entity.type
_entity.pdbx_description
1 polymer ?
#
loop_
_entity_poly.entity_id
_entity_poly.type
_entity_poly.pdbx_seq_one_letter_code
_entity_poly.pdbx_strand_id
1 'polypeptide(L)'
;MLYRDDWDRVKEIYKAWWNKELEYPLLQVTSPKEGVMEYRGYDGWGFLRYRDCPQKAIDIFEERCKDTYFGGESFPNLWMNLGPGSLASYFTGFLKFDGDTNTAWFENP
;
A
#
# COMPACT_ATOMS: atom_id res chain seq x y z
N MET A 1 10.27 11.30 -6.92
CA MET A 1 9.94 10.53 -5.70
C MET A 1 11.03 9.49 -5.52
N LEU A 2 11.45 9.11 -4.30
CA LEU A 2 12.71 8.37 -4.05
C LEU A 2 12.88 7.07 -4.85
N TYR A 3 11.80 6.37 -5.18
CA TYR A 3 11.84 5.08 -5.90
C TYR A 3 11.20 5.14 -7.30
N ARG A 4 10.91 6.34 -7.79
CA ARG A 4 10.30 6.58 -9.10
C ARG A 4 10.77 7.92 -9.66
N ASP A 5 11.63 7.84 -10.68
CA ASP A 5 12.31 9.00 -11.26
C ASP A 5 11.34 9.91 -12.03
N ASP A 6 10.47 9.35 -12.87
CA ASP A 6 9.47 10.09 -13.65
C ASP A 6 8.13 10.27 -12.90
N TRP A 7 8.18 10.44 -11.57
CA TRP A 7 6.97 10.53 -10.74
C TRP A 7 6.00 11.64 -11.16
N ASP A 8 6.51 12.80 -11.57
CA ASP A 8 5.64 13.90 -12.01
C ASP A 8 4.85 13.53 -13.26
N ARG A 9 5.46 12.81 -14.20
CA ARG A 9 4.78 12.26 -15.37
C ARG A 9 3.71 11.24 -14.97
N VAL A 10 4.05 10.29 -14.07
CA VAL A 10 3.09 9.28 -13.60
C VAL A 10 1.87 9.93 -12.94
N LYS A 11 2.05 10.97 -12.13
CA LYS A 11 0.93 11.72 -11.53
C LYS A 11 0.00 12.32 -12.57
N GLU A 12 0.53 12.94 -13.63
CA GLU A 12 -0.31 13.51 -14.69
C GLU A 12 -1.08 12.42 -15.45
N ILE A 13 -0.46 11.26 -15.68
CA ILE A 13 -1.16 10.11 -16.29
C ILE A 13 -2.31 9.63 -15.40
N TYR A 14 -2.10 9.55 -14.07
CA TYR A 14 -3.17 9.19 -13.14
C TYR A 14 -4.32 10.19 -13.14
N LYS A 15 -4.03 11.50 -13.24
CA LYS A 15 -5.07 12.53 -13.36
C LYS A 15 -5.87 12.35 -14.65
N ALA A 16 -5.21 12.15 -15.79
CA ALA A 16 -5.86 11.91 -17.07
C ALA A 16 -6.73 10.64 -17.01
N TRP A 17 -6.24 9.56 -16.39
CA TRP A 17 -7.02 8.34 -16.19
C TRP A 17 -8.27 8.59 -15.35
N TRP A 18 -8.13 9.31 -14.23
CA TRP A 18 -9.26 9.64 -13.35
C TRP A 18 -10.31 10.51 -14.05
N ASN A 19 -9.86 11.41 -14.93
CA ASN A 19 -10.73 12.27 -15.74
C ASN A 19 -11.29 11.59 -17.00
N LYS A 20 -10.95 10.31 -17.25
CA LYS A 20 -11.33 9.56 -18.47
C LYS A 20 -10.77 10.16 -19.77
N GLU A 21 -9.62 10.82 -19.69
CA GLU A 21 -8.88 11.43 -20.80
C GLU A 21 -7.77 10.51 -21.33
N LEU A 22 -7.46 9.43 -20.61
CA LEU A 22 -6.43 8.48 -21.01
C LEU A 22 -6.96 7.51 -22.06
N GLU A 23 -6.32 7.47 -23.23
CA GLU A 23 -6.71 6.61 -24.36
C GLU A 23 -6.26 5.15 -24.22
N TYR A 24 -5.51 4.83 -23.16
CA TYR A 24 -4.97 3.51 -22.89
C TYR A 24 -5.18 3.12 -21.42
N PRO A 25 -5.20 1.81 -21.08
CA PRO A 25 -5.34 1.38 -19.70
C PRO A 25 -4.09 1.72 -18.88
N LEU A 26 -4.27 2.13 -17.63
CA LEU A 26 -3.16 2.19 -16.66
C LEU A 26 -2.57 0.79 -16.46
N LEU A 27 -1.26 0.66 -16.60
CA LEU A 27 -0.57 -0.60 -16.38
C LEU A 27 0.42 -0.46 -15.21
N GLN A 28 0.17 -1.22 -14.15
CA GLN A 28 1.08 -1.29 -13.01
C GLN A 28 1.85 -2.61 -13.04
N VAL A 29 3.17 -2.54 -13.19
CA VAL A 29 4.06 -3.71 -13.12
C VAL A 29 5.09 -3.49 -12.03
N THR A 30 5.17 -4.41 -11.09
CA THR A 30 6.22 -4.42 -10.08
C THR A 30 7.00 -5.73 -10.15
N SER A 31 8.32 -5.65 -10.03
CA SER A 31 9.19 -6.81 -9.90
C SER A 31 10.30 -6.52 -8.89
N PRO A 32 10.98 -7.54 -8.35
CA PRO A 32 12.27 -7.32 -7.70
C PRO A 32 13.24 -6.65 -8.68
N LYS A 33 14.14 -5.81 -8.18
CA LYS A 33 15.28 -5.29 -8.96
C LYS A 33 16.27 -6.42 -9.25
N GLU A 34 17.08 -6.23 -10.29
CA GLU A 34 18.16 -7.16 -10.63
C GLU A 34 19.11 -7.35 -9.44
N GLY A 35 19.48 -8.61 -9.15
CA GLY A 35 20.36 -8.97 -8.04
C GLY A 35 19.67 -9.11 -6.68
N VAL A 36 18.37 -8.80 -6.55
CA VAL A 36 17.61 -9.07 -5.31
C VAL A 36 17.34 -10.57 -5.19
N MET A 37 17.98 -11.22 -4.21
CA MET A 37 17.85 -12.66 -3.96
C MET A 37 16.71 -13.00 -3.00
N GLU A 38 16.44 -12.13 -2.03
CA GLU A 38 15.33 -12.27 -1.08
C GLU A 38 14.35 -11.12 -1.27
N TYR A 39 13.19 -11.43 -1.87
CA TYR A 39 12.14 -10.44 -2.05
C TYR A 39 11.05 -10.61 -0.99
N ARG A 40 11.01 -9.68 -0.02
CA ARG A 40 10.00 -9.70 1.03
C ARG A 40 8.63 -9.31 0.46
N GLY A 41 7.64 -10.15 0.73
CA GLY A 41 6.24 -9.83 0.43
C GLY A 41 5.75 -8.61 1.21
N TYR A 42 4.76 -7.91 0.64
CA TYR A 42 4.06 -6.84 1.34
C TYR A 42 2.79 -7.38 1.98
N ASP A 43 2.69 -7.26 3.30
CA ASP A 43 1.46 -7.47 4.04
C ASP A 43 0.70 -6.14 4.17
N GLY A 44 -0.45 -6.04 3.49
CA GLY A 44 -1.32 -4.86 3.59
C GLY A 44 -1.85 -4.60 5.01
N TRP A 45 -1.76 -5.58 5.91
CA TRP A 45 -2.24 -5.48 7.30
C TRP A 45 -1.21 -4.99 8.30
N GLY A 46 -0.03 -4.53 7.84
CA GLY A 46 1.06 -4.07 8.71
C GLY A 46 0.63 -3.06 9.78
N PHE A 47 -0.28 -2.12 9.45
CA PHE A 47 -0.77 -1.11 10.39
C PHE A 47 -1.66 -1.66 11.50
N LEU A 48 -2.40 -2.74 11.26
CA LEU A 48 -3.14 -3.44 12.31
C LEU A 48 -2.28 -4.44 13.08
N ARG A 49 -1.37 -5.13 12.38
CA ARG A 49 -0.44 -6.11 12.98
C ARG A 49 0.55 -5.44 13.94
N TYR A 50 1.04 -4.27 13.58
CA TYR A 50 1.97 -3.48 14.37
C TYR A 50 1.30 -2.20 14.90
N ARG A 51 0.03 -2.28 15.34
CA ARG A 51 -0.74 -1.11 15.78
C ARG A 51 -0.05 -0.28 16.88
N ASP A 52 0.69 -0.95 17.77
CA ASP A 52 1.41 -0.31 18.88
C ASP A 52 2.78 0.26 18.43
N CYS A 53 3.20 -0.03 17.20
CA CYS A 53 4.43 0.46 16.57
C CYS A 53 4.24 0.63 15.04
N PRO A 54 3.42 1.60 14.59
CA PRO A 54 3.11 1.77 13.17
C PRO A 54 4.33 2.09 12.31
N GLN A 55 5.39 2.65 12.92
CA GLN A 55 6.68 2.86 12.27
C GLN A 55 7.24 1.56 11.67
N LYS A 56 7.05 0.42 12.32
CA LYS A 56 7.49 -0.88 11.79
C LYS A 56 6.81 -1.24 10.47
N ALA A 57 5.55 -0.87 10.27
CA ALA A 57 4.86 -1.09 9.00
C ALA A 57 5.44 -0.20 7.88
N ILE A 58 5.82 1.05 8.24
CA ILE A 58 6.46 2.00 7.32
C ILE A 58 7.86 1.49 6.92
N ASP A 59 8.66 1.07 7.89
CA ASP A 59 10.03 0.59 7.65
C ASP A 59 10.06 -0.65 6.74
N ILE A 60 9.15 -1.61 6.98
CA ILE A 60 9.00 -2.80 6.13
C ILE A 60 8.60 -2.41 4.70
N PHE A 61 7.68 -1.45 4.56
CA PHE A 61 7.28 -0.97 3.24
C PHE A 61 8.42 -0.26 2.52
N GLU A 62 9.18 0.59 3.21
CA GLU A 62 10.31 1.30 2.64
C GLU A 62 11.43 0.35 2.21
N GLU A 63 11.77 -0.65 3.05
CA GLU A 63 12.72 -1.71 2.72
C GLU A 63 12.31 -2.42 1.42
N ARG A 64 11.04 -2.82 1.30
CA ARG A 64 10.53 -3.40 0.05
C ARG A 64 10.67 -2.45 -1.14
N CYS A 65 10.40 -1.15 -0.96
CA CYS A 65 10.51 -0.19 -2.06
C CYS A 65 11.93 -0.07 -2.59
N LYS A 66 12.95 -0.20 -1.73
CA LYS A 66 14.37 -0.20 -2.14
C LYS A 66 14.66 -1.32 -3.13
N ASP A 67 14.05 -2.48 -2.94
CA ASP A 67 14.26 -3.70 -3.73
C ASP A 67 13.28 -3.86 -4.89
N THR A 68 12.29 -2.97 -5.01
CA THR A 68 11.23 -3.08 -6.02
C THR A 68 11.51 -2.20 -7.22
N TYR A 69 11.49 -2.77 -8.42
CA TYR A 69 11.35 -2.05 -9.67
C TYR A 69 9.88 -1.72 -9.92
N PHE A 70 9.60 -0.44 -10.13
CA PHE A 70 8.27 0.07 -10.45
C PHE A 70 8.22 0.40 -11.94
N GLY A 71 7.64 -0.48 -12.76
CA GLY A 71 7.46 -0.32 -14.21
C GLY A 71 6.06 0.17 -14.61
N GLY A 72 5.91 0.63 -15.85
CA GLY A 72 4.66 1.23 -16.34
C GLY A 72 4.29 2.48 -15.53
N GLU A 73 3.05 2.58 -15.08
CA GLU A 73 2.56 3.62 -14.17
C GLU A 73 2.52 3.14 -12.70
N SER A 74 3.21 2.05 -12.35
CA SER A 74 3.32 1.67 -10.93
C SER A 74 4.15 2.67 -10.12
N PHE A 75 3.85 2.76 -8.83
CA PHE A 75 4.57 3.58 -7.87
C PHE A 75 4.50 2.94 -6.47
N PRO A 76 5.39 3.33 -5.54
CA PRO A 76 5.26 3.02 -4.12
C PRO A 76 3.92 3.47 -3.53
N ASN A 77 2.95 2.56 -3.45
CA ASN A 77 1.64 2.81 -2.85
C ASN A 77 1.57 2.20 -1.43
N LEU A 78 1.80 3.03 -0.40
CA LEU A 78 1.66 2.62 0.99
C LEU A 78 0.17 2.56 1.36
N TRP A 79 -0.34 1.35 1.53
CA TRP A 79 -1.74 1.16 1.92
C TRP A 79 -1.87 1.07 3.44
N MET A 80 -2.35 2.16 4.06
CA MET A 80 -2.71 2.20 5.49
C MET A 80 -4.04 1.48 5.75
N ASN A 81 -4.07 0.17 5.54
CA ASN A 81 -5.29 -0.61 5.70
C ASN A 81 -5.64 -0.78 7.19
N LEU A 82 -6.72 -0.14 7.63
CA LEU A 82 -7.31 -0.32 8.96
C LEU A 82 -8.60 -1.16 8.92
N GLY A 83 -8.89 -1.77 7.78
CA GLY A 83 -10.14 -2.47 7.50
C GLY A 83 -11.28 -1.53 7.07
N PRO A 84 -12.28 -2.07 6.35
CA PRO A 84 -13.36 -1.29 5.75
C PRO A 84 -14.29 -0.65 6.79
N GLY A 85 -14.37 -1.22 8.01
CA GLY A 85 -15.16 -0.71 9.12
C GLY A 85 -14.42 0.26 10.04
N SER A 86 -13.22 0.72 9.69
CA SER A 86 -12.37 1.55 10.57
C SER A 86 -13.09 2.76 11.14
N LEU A 87 -14.01 3.38 10.39
CA LEU A 87 -14.83 4.48 10.91
C LEU A 87 -15.65 4.09 12.15
N ALA A 88 -16.23 2.88 12.20
CA ALA A 88 -17.02 2.40 13.33
C ALA A 88 -16.21 2.32 14.63
N SER A 89 -14.91 1.95 14.54
CA SER A 89 -14.05 1.86 15.72
C SER A 89 -13.82 3.20 16.41
N TYR A 90 -13.92 4.32 15.70
CA TYR A 90 -13.85 5.65 16.32
C TYR A 90 -15.10 5.99 17.12
N PHE A 91 -16.24 5.36 16.82
CA PHE A 91 -17.50 5.55 17.55
C PHE A 91 -17.65 4.55 18.70
N THR A 92 -17.33 3.28 18.47
CA THR A 92 -17.53 2.20 19.46
C THR A 92 -16.31 1.97 20.36
N GLY A 93 -15.13 2.40 19.94
CA GLY A 93 -13.86 2.02 20.56
C GLY A 93 -13.47 0.56 20.30
N PHE A 94 -14.25 -0.20 19.52
CA PHE A 94 -14.00 -1.61 19.24
C PHE A 94 -13.29 -1.80 17.89
N LEU A 95 -12.11 -2.41 17.95
CA LEU A 95 -11.38 -2.93 16.81
C LEU A 95 -10.55 -4.14 17.25
N LYS A 96 -10.89 -5.32 16.71
CA LYS A 96 -10.09 -6.53 16.91
C LYS A 96 -9.46 -6.96 15.58
N PHE A 97 -8.13 -7.08 15.58
CA PHE A 97 -7.42 -7.68 14.45
C PHE A 97 -7.07 -9.14 14.77
N ASP A 98 -7.45 -10.04 13.88
CA ASP A 98 -7.03 -11.43 13.88
C ASP A 98 -5.90 -11.61 12.85
N GLY A 99 -4.68 -11.80 13.36
CA GLY A 99 -3.47 -11.90 12.56
C GLY A 99 -3.27 -13.24 11.86
N ASP A 100 -4.04 -14.27 12.23
CA ASP A 100 -4.00 -15.60 11.60
C ASP A 100 -4.88 -15.64 10.36
N THR A 101 -6.03 -14.97 10.42
CA THR A 101 -6.97 -14.85 9.30
C THR A 101 -6.84 -13.55 8.51
N ASN A 102 -5.96 -12.64 8.94
CA ASN A 102 -5.80 -11.30 8.37
C ASN A 102 -7.15 -10.54 8.28
N THR A 103 -7.90 -10.56 9.38
CA THR A 103 -9.27 -10.00 9.43
C THR A 103 -9.39 -8.94 10.52
N ALA A 104 -9.99 -7.81 10.17
CA ALA A 104 -10.37 -6.76 11.12
C ALA A 104 -11.86 -6.85 11.44
N TRP A 105 -12.19 -6.96 12.73
CA TRP A 105 -13.56 -7.06 13.25
C TRP A 105 -13.98 -5.75 13.90
N PHE A 106 -15.23 -5.38 13.63
CA PHE A 106 -15.85 -4.14 14.08
C PHE A 106 -17.22 -4.43 14.68
N GLU A 107 -17.69 -3.54 15.55
CA GLU A 107 -19.06 -3.53 16.05
C GLU A 107 -19.89 -2.50 15.28
N ASN A 108 -21.21 -2.70 15.28
CA ASN A 108 -22.12 -1.68 14.78
C ASN A 108 -22.11 -0.48 15.73
N PRO A 109 -21.90 0.76 15.24
CA PRO A 109 -22.04 1.97 16.06
C PRO A 109 -23.44 2.15 16.66
#